data_AF-U9W2T5-F1
#
_entry.id   AF-U9W2T5-F1
#
_cell.length_a   1.000
_cell.length_b   1.000
_cell.length_c   1.000
_cell.angle_alpha   90.00
_cell.angle_beta   90.00
_cell.angle_gamma   90.00
#
_symmetry.space_group_name_H-M   'P 1'
#
loop_
_entity.id
_entity.type
_entity.pdbx_description
1 polymer ?
#
loop_
_entity_poly.entity_id
_entity_poly.type
_entity_poly.pdbx_seq_one_letter_code
_entity_poly.pdbx_strand_id
1 'polypeptide(L)'
;MKYRPSWNWQATAYTAGLIAIALFTFHAISSLVFSALGLAPSSPQWGLTLTLGGFLAIAGAAVGIQSLQGLPRRLTGMVSGAASLAILGFYSFGQLSEQDTVWAIAGAVVGLFVGGSCGFWTAGKQRVGGSAIALISSLCAYGAAFGVGSWTLAAINTQRWMLAAGLGVLTALYLWCTQRGLLQAYHQWQHELSNRP
;
A
#
# COMPACT_ATOMS: atom_id res chain seq x y z
N MET A 1 -20.30 10.72 -41.17
CA MET A 1 -18.99 10.81 -40.48
C MET A 1 -18.83 9.60 -39.57
N LYS A 2 -17.88 8.71 -39.87
CA LYS A 2 -17.66 7.45 -39.14
C LYS A 2 -16.66 7.74 -38.02
N TYR A 3 -17.13 7.84 -36.79
CA TYR A 3 -16.29 8.04 -35.60
C TYR A 3 -15.35 6.83 -35.49
N ARG A 4 -14.09 6.96 -35.93
CA ARG A 4 -13.06 5.95 -35.67
C ARG A 4 -12.46 6.29 -34.32
N PRO A 5 -12.71 5.52 -33.25
CA PRO A 5 -11.95 5.68 -32.03
C PRO A 5 -10.49 5.40 -32.36
N SER A 6 -9.64 6.42 -32.29
CA SER A 6 -8.19 6.23 -32.33
C SER A 6 -7.82 5.47 -31.05
N TRP A 7 -7.70 4.16 -31.19
CA TRP A 7 -7.33 3.25 -30.12
C TRP A 7 -5.91 3.61 -29.66
N ASN A 8 -5.83 4.39 -28.58
CA ASN A 8 -4.56 4.79 -27.97
C ASN A 8 -3.94 3.58 -27.27
N TRP A 9 -3.21 2.75 -28.02
CA TRP A 9 -2.47 1.57 -27.53
C TRP A 9 -1.59 1.86 -26.31
N GLN A 10 -1.04 3.08 -26.23
CA GLN A 10 -0.24 3.52 -25.08
C GLN A 10 -1.08 3.73 -23.81
N ALA A 11 -2.34 4.15 -23.93
CA ALA A 11 -3.23 4.31 -22.79
C ALA A 11 -3.69 2.94 -22.27
N THR A 12 -4.00 2.00 -23.17
CA THR A 12 -4.37 0.62 -22.82
C THR A 12 -3.20 -0.16 -22.22
N ALA A 13 -1.98 -0.03 -22.74
CA ALA A 13 -0.80 -0.66 -22.15
C ALA A 13 -0.51 -0.10 -20.74
N TYR A 14 -0.69 1.21 -20.55
CA TYR A 14 -0.50 1.84 -19.25
C TYR A 14 -1.54 1.43 -18.21
N THR A 15 -2.83 1.40 -18.57
CA THR A 15 -3.89 0.93 -17.67
C THR A 15 -3.72 -0.55 -17.34
N ALA A 16 -3.36 -1.38 -18.32
CA ALA A 16 -3.04 -2.79 -18.07
C ALA A 16 -1.87 -2.94 -17.09
N GLY A 17 -0.83 -2.11 -17.21
CA GLY A 17 0.29 -2.07 -16.26
C GLY A 17 -0.14 -1.70 -14.85
N LEU A 18 -0.97 -0.66 -14.68
CA LEU A 18 -1.50 -0.27 -13.37
C LEU A 18 -2.36 -1.38 -12.75
N ILE A 19 -3.20 -2.04 -13.55
CA ILE A 19 -4.02 -3.17 -13.10
C ILE A 19 -3.13 -4.33 -12.65
N ALA A 20 -2.11 -4.68 -13.43
CA ALA A 20 -1.17 -5.74 -13.08
C ALA A 20 -0.44 -5.44 -11.76
N ILE A 21 0.04 -4.20 -11.58
CA ILE A 21 0.67 -3.75 -10.34
C ILE A 21 -0.31 -3.83 -9.17
N ALA A 22 -1.55 -3.37 -9.35
CA ALA A 22 -2.58 -3.41 -8.31
C ALA A 22 -2.93 -4.85 -7.90
N LEU A 23 -3.14 -5.75 -8.87
CA LEU A 23 -3.43 -7.16 -8.61
C LEU A 23 -2.25 -7.86 -7.92
N PHE A 24 -1.03 -7.63 -8.38
CA PHE A 24 0.17 -8.20 -7.77
C PHE A 24 0.36 -7.72 -6.34
N THR A 25 0.22 -6.42 -6.12
CA THR A 25 0.30 -5.80 -4.78
C THR A 25 -0.80 -6.35 -3.87
N PHE A 26 -2.04 -6.44 -4.37
CA PHE A 26 -3.16 -6.98 -3.60
C PHE A 26 -2.93 -8.44 -3.21
N HIS A 27 -2.40 -9.25 -4.12
CA HIS A 27 -2.04 -10.65 -3.84
C HIS A 27 -0.93 -10.76 -2.79
N ALA A 28 0.13 -9.96 -2.92
CA ALA A 28 1.23 -9.90 -1.95
C ALA A 28 0.72 -9.48 -0.56
N ILE A 29 -0.05 -8.40 -0.47
CA ILE A 29 -0.60 -7.93 0.81
C ILE A 29 -1.55 -8.98 1.41
N SER A 30 -2.46 -9.55 0.62
CA SER A 30 -3.42 -10.54 1.11
C SER A 30 -2.71 -11.78 1.65
N SER A 31 -1.73 -12.31 0.92
CA SER A 31 -0.96 -13.48 1.38
C SER A 31 -0.18 -13.17 2.67
N LEU A 32 0.45 -12.00 2.78
CA LEU A 32 1.15 -11.58 3.99
C LEU A 32 0.20 -11.40 5.18
N VAL A 33 -0.96 -10.76 4.98
CA VAL A 33 -1.93 -10.53 6.05
C VAL A 33 -2.61 -11.83 6.49
N PHE A 34 -2.99 -12.72 5.56
CA PHE A 34 -3.53 -14.02 5.93
C PHE A 34 -2.50 -14.92 6.61
N SER A 35 -1.24 -14.88 6.16
CA SER A 35 -0.15 -15.58 6.84
C SER A 35 0.04 -15.05 8.27
N ALA A 36 0.01 -13.72 8.45
CA ALA A 36 0.09 -13.09 9.75
C ALA A 36 -1.09 -13.43 10.68
N LEU A 37 -2.32 -13.51 10.16
CA LEU A 37 -3.52 -13.87 10.92
C LEU A 37 -3.53 -15.35 11.35
N GLY A 38 -2.85 -16.22 10.61
CA GLY A 38 -2.71 -17.64 10.95
C GLY A 38 -1.65 -17.93 12.02
N LEU A 39 -0.83 -16.94 12.40
CA LEU A 39 0.23 -17.11 13.38
C LEU A 39 -0.27 -16.86 14.81
N ALA A 40 0.08 -17.79 15.72
CA ALA A 40 -0.16 -17.59 17.14
C ALA A 40 0.84 -16.56 17.72
N PRO A 41 0.46 -15.77 18.73
CA PRO A 41 1.37 -14.84 19.42
C PRO A 41 2.59 -15.51 20.07
N SER A 42 2.49 -16.81 20.36
CA SER A 42 3.58 -17.63 20.89
C SER A 42 4.55 -18.13 19.82
N SER A 43 4.27 -17.91 18.53
CA SER A 43 5.12 -18.40 17.44
C SER A 43 6.40 -17.56 17.32
N PRO A 44 7.55 -18.19 16.97
CA PRO A 44 8.81 -17.46 16.74
C PRO A 44 8.69 -16.42 15.61
N GLN A 45 7.77 -16.66 14.67
CA GLN A 45 7.50 -15.82 13.51
C GLN A 45 6.58 -14.63 13.82
N TRP A 46 6.04 -14.52 15.05
CA TRP A 46 5.17 -13.41 15.44
C TRP A 46 5.83 -12.03 15.29
N GLY A 47 7.16 -11.98 15.44
CA GLY A 47 7.95 -10.78 15.16
C GLY A 47 7.72 -10.24 13.75
N LEU A 48 7.62 -11.13 12.74
CA LEU A 48 7.39 -10.74 11.34
C LEU A 48 6.01 -10.12 11.13
N THR A 49 4.99 -10.65 11.81
CA THR A 49 3.64 -10.07 11.81
C THR A 49 3.64 -8.64 12.33
N LEU A 50 4.40 -8.36 13.40
CA LEU A 50 4.53 -7.02 13.95
C LEU A 50 5.27 -6.07 13.00
N THR A 51 6.37 -6.52 12.37
CA THR A 51 7.10 -5.70 11.39
C THR A 51 6.24 -5.39 10.18
N LEU A 52 5.51 -6.39 9.66
CA LEU A 52 4.58 -6.23 8.55
C LEU A 52 3.47 -5.24 8.89
N GLY A 53 2.84 -5.40 10.06
CA GLY A 53 1.82 -4.49 10.57
C GLY A 53 2.36 -3.05 10.72
N GLY A 54 3.60 -2.91 11.18
CA GLY A 54 4.29 -1.62 11.26
C GLY A 54 4.48 -0.97 9.88
N PHE A 55 4.96 -1.71 8.88
CA PHE A 55 5.12 -1.18 7.52
C PHE A 55 3.78 -0.82 6.88
N LEU A 56 2.75 -1.65 7.06
CA LEU A 56 1.38 -1.36 6.59
C LEU A 56 0.82 -0.10 7.26
N ALA A 57 1.03 0.04 8.57
CA ALA A 57 0.57 1.20 9.34
C ALA A 57 1.29 2.48 8.89
N ILE A 58 2.62 2.45 8.72
CA ILE A 58 3.41 3.59 8.24
C ILE A 58 3.00 3.95 6.80
N ALA A 59 2.81 2.95 5.92
CA ALA A 59 2.34 3.17 4.56
C ALA A 59 0.96 3.83 4.55
N GLY A 60 0.01 3.31 5.32
CA GLY A 60 -1.35 3.85 5.40
C GLY A 60 -1.41 5.25 6.04
N ALA A 61 -0.61 5.48 7.10
CA ALA A 61 -0.48 6.79 7.72
C ALA A 61 0.11 7.81 6.74
N ALA A 62 1.10 7.43 5.94
CA ALA A 62 1.68 8.31 4.92
C ALA A 62 0.64 8.77 3.89
N VAL A 63 -0.30 7.90 3.49
CA VAL A 63 -1.42 8.26 2.61
C VAL A 63 -2.38 9.23 3.29
N GLY A 64 -2.76 8.94 4.54
CA GLY A 64 -3.63 9.82 5.31
C GLY A 64 -3.03 11.22 5.48
N ILE A 65 -1.73 11.26 5.78
CA ILE A 65 -0.95 12.49 5.92
C ILE A 65 -0.81 13.22 4.57
N GLN A 66 -0.62 12.50 3.46
CA GLN A 66 -0.58 13.11 2.13
C GLN A 66 -1.92 13.75 1.73
N SER A 67 -3.03 13.27 2.28
CA SER A 67 -4.35 13.88 2.10
C SER A 67 -4.51 15.21 2.86
N LEU A 68 -3.70 15.42 3.90
CA LEU A 68 -3.62 16.66 4.66
C LEU A 68 -2.57 17.54 3.99
N GLN A 69 -3.00 18.58 3.26
CA GLN A 69 -2.21 19.40 2.34
C GLN A 69 -0.99 20.17 2.94
N GLY A 70 -0.56 19.85 4.17
CA GLY A 70 0.48 20.56 4.93
C GLY A 70 1.92 20.04 4.76
N LEU A 71 2.15 18.86 4.15
CA LEU A 71 3.51 18.31 3.99
C LEU A 71 4.04 18.40 2.56
N PRO A 72 5.37 18.58 2.38
CA PRO A 72 5.97 18.69 1.06
C PRO A 72 5.81 17.36 0.32
N ARG A 73 5.27 17.42 -0.91
CA ARG A 73 4.98 16.25 -1.76
C ARG A 73 6.15 15.28 -1.94
N ARG A 74 7.39 15.77 -1.81
CA ARG A 74 8.61 14.96 -1.86
C ARG A 74 8.73 14.01 -0.68
N LEU A 75 8.42 14.46 0.54
CA LEU A 75 8.47 13.62 1.73
C LEU A 75 7.35 12.57 1.70
N THR A 76 6.14 12.95 1.32
CA THR A 76 5.02 11.99 1.22
C THR A 76 5.28 10.95 0.14
N GLY A 77 5.82 11.36 -1.03
CA GLY A 77 6.22 10.44 -2.09
C GLY A 77 7.36 9.51 -1.67
N MET A 78 8.36 10.03 -0.94
CA MET A 78 9.46 9.22 -0.39
C MET A 78 8.94 8.19 0.62
N VAL A 79 8.14 8.58 1.60
CA VAL A 79 7.63 7.65 2.63
C VAL A 79 6.68 6.62 2.02
N SER A 80 5.78 7.04 1.14
CA SER A 80 4.87 6.12 0.45
C SER A 80 5.62 5.15 -0.45
N GLY A 81 6.55 5.64 -1.28
CA GLY A 81 7.35 4.78 -2.15
C GLY A 81 8.22 3.80 -1.36
N ALA A 82 8.87 4.28 -0.29
CA ALA A 82 9.69 3.46 0.60
C ALA A 82 8.85 2.35 1.25
N ALA A 83 7.70 2.69 1.83
CA ALA A 83 6.87 1.71 2.50
C ALA A 83 6.27 0.68 1.54
N SER A 84 5.80 1.13 0.36
CA SER A 84 5.26 0.26 -0.68
C SER A 84 6.29 -0.75 -1.21
N LEU A 85 7.49 -0.29 -1.54
CA LEU A 85 8.54 -1.18 -2.03
C LEU A 85 9.18 -2.00 -0.92
N ALA A 86 9.18 -1.53 0.33
CA ALA A 86 9.57 -2.35 1.47
C ALA A 86 8.63 -3.57 1.64
N ILE A 87 7.32 -3.39 1.51
CA ILE A 87 6.34 -4.49 1.60
C ILE A 87 6.52 -5.47 0.44
N LEU A 88 6.67 -4.96 -0.79
CA LEU A 88 6.92 -5.80 -1.96
C LEU A 88 8.26 -6.55 -1.85
N GLY A 89 9.32 -5.87 -1.43
CA GLY A 89 10.64 -6.47 -1.21
C GLY A 89 10.60 -7.55 -0.13
N PHE A 90 9.88 -7.29 0.97
CA PHE A 90 9.65 -8.28 2.02
C PHE A 90 9.00 -9.55 1.47
N TYR A 91 7.94 -9.40 0.67
CA TYR A 91 7.23 -10.53 0.06
C TYR A 91 8.10 -11.27 -0.96
N SER A 92 8.70 -10.56 -1.92
CA SER A 92 9.45 -11.17 -3.02
C SER A 92 10.69 -11.91 -2.53
N PHE A 93 11.46 -11.32 -1.63
CA PHE A 93 12.64 -12.00 -1.07
C PHE A 93 12.26 -13.08 -0.06
N GLY A 94 11.16 -12.91 0.69
CA GLY A 94 10.64 -13.96 1.57
C GLY A 94 10.19 -15.21 0.82
N GLN A 95 9.59 -15.06 -0.36
CA GLN A 95 9.20 -16.18 -1.23
C GLN A 95 10.40 -16.90 -1.85
N LEU A 96 11.44 -16.14 -2.24
CA LEU A 96 12.65 -16.71 -2.85
C LEU A 96 13.53 -17.49 -1.87
N SER A 97 13.39 -17.24 -0.57
CA SER A 97 14.28 -17.77 0.46
C SER A 97 13.63 -18.84 1.37
N GLU A 98 12.60 -19.54 0.89
CA GLU A 98 11.93 -20.62 1.64
C GLU A 98 11.55 -20.22 3.08
N GLN A 99 11.04 -18.99 3.27
CA GLN A 99 10.63 -18.40 4.57
C GLN A 99 11.75 -18.04 5.56
N ASP A 100 13.00 -17.93 5.10
CA ASP A 100 14.05 -17.44 5.97
C ASP A 100 13.87 -15.95 6.31
N THR A 101 13.85 -15.65 7.61
CA THR A 101 13.42 -14.35 8.16
C THR A 101 14.39 -13.23 7.78
N VAL A 102 15.69 -13.57 7.67
CA VAL A 102 16.75 -12.62 7.36
C VAL A 102 16.59 -12.06 5.93
N TRP A 103 16.23 -12.91 4.97
CA TRP A 103 16.07 -12.51 3.58
C TRP A 103 14.83 -11.67 3.34
N ALA A 104 13.73 -11.97 4.03
CA ALA A 104 12.53 -11.14 3.99
C ALA A 104 12.83 -9.71 4.51
N ILE A 105 13.55 -9.59 5.63
CA ILE A 105 13.96 -8.28 6.17
C ILE A 105 14.94 -7.58 5.22
N ALA A 106 15.91 -8.28 4.66
CA ALA A 106 16.85 -7.72 3.69
C ALA A 106 16.12 -7.16 2.46
N GLY A 107 15.14 -7.90 1.93
CA GLY A 107 14.27 -7.44 0.85
C GLY A 107 13.48 -6.19 1.22
N ALA A 108 12.97 -6.11 2.45
CA ALA A 108 12.26 -4.93 2.94
C ALA A 108 13.18 -3.70 3.02
N VAL A 109 14.40 -3.86 3.51
CA VAL A 109 15.39 -2.77 3.61
C VAL A 109 15.78 -2.29 2.22
N VAL A 110 16.07 -3.20 1.29
CA VAL A 110 16.40 -2.84 -0.10
C VAL A 110 15.22 -2.12 -0.75
N GLY A 111 14.00 -2.65 -0.58
CA GLY A 111 12.77 -2.03 -1.07
C GLY A 111 12.54 -0.63 -0.50
N LEU A 112 12.83 -0.42 0.78
CA LEU A 112 12.75 0.87 1.45
C LEU A 112 13.66 1.90 0.80
N PHE A 113 14.94 1.57 0.59
CA PHE A 113 15.91 2.48 -0.02
C PHE A 113 15.57 2.79 -1.48
N VAL A 114 15.24 1.76 -2.27
CA VAL A 114 14.89 1.92 -3.69
C VAL A 114 13.61 2.73 -3.83
N GLY A 115 12.58 2.41 -3.04
CA GLY A 115 11.30 3.10 -3.09
C GLY A 115 11.33 4.51 -2.54
N GLY A 116 12.11 4.76 -1.49
CA GLY A 116 12.33 6.10 -0.96
C GLY A 116 13.04 6.99 -1.99
N SER A 117 14.11 6.47 -2.60
CA SER A 117 14.87 7.20 -3.62
C SER A 117 14.02 7.48 -4.87
N CYS A 118 13.28 6.47 -5.34
CA CYS A 118 12.38 6.61 -6.49
C CYS A 118 11.23 7.58 -6.18
N GLY A 119 10.60 7.47 -5.00
CA GLY A 119 9.54 8.36 -4.55
C GLY A 119 10.00 9.81 -4.43
N PHE A 120 11.23 10.04 -3.94
CA PHE A 120 11.82 11.37 -3.82
C PHE A 120 12.08 12.02 -5.19
N TRP A 121 12.63 11.27 -6.15
CA TRP A 121 12.91 11.78 -7.50
C TRP A 121 11.66 11.98 -8.35
N THR A 122 10.68 11.08 -8.25
CA THR A 122 9.45 11.13 -9.05
C THR A 122 8.45 12.17 -8.55
N ALA A 123 8.51 12.56 -7.26
CA ALA A 123 7.65 13.59 -6.69
C ALA A 123 7.77 14.98 -7.36
N GLY A 124 8.84 15.24 -8.11
CA GLY A 124 9.05 16.51 -8.84
C GLY A 124 8.62 16.54 -10.31
N LYS A 125 8.37 15.37 -10.95
CA LYS A 125 8.12 15.25 -12.41
C LYS A 125 6.79 14.56 -12.75
N GLN A 126 5.84 14.56 -11.81
CA GLN A 126 4.62 13.74 -11.84
C GLN A 126 3.77 13.92 -13.12
N ARG A 127 3.76 12.89 -13.98
CA ARG A 127 2.69 12.66 -14.97
C ARG A 127 2.27 11.19 -15.14
N VAL A 128 2.97 10.23 -14.52
CA VAL A 128 2.76 8.80 -14.80
C VAL A 128 3.05 7.90 -13.58
N GLY A 129 4.03 8.24 -12.74
CA GLY A 129 4.36 7.46 -11.54
C GLY A 129 3.47 7.74 -10.33
N GLY A 130 2.76 8.88 -10.31
CA GLY A 130 1.99 9.32 -9.15
C GLY A 130 0.78 8.42 -8.86
N SER A 131 0.05 8.02 -9.90
CA SER A 131 -1.12 7.15 -9.80
C SER A 131 -0.77 5.74 -9.32
N ALA A 132 0.33 5.16 -9.81
CA ALA A 132 0.82 3.86 -9.35
C ALA A 132 1.17 3.88 -7.86
N ILE A 133 1.91 4.89 -7.42
CA ILE A 133 2.28 5.04 -6.00
C ILE A 133 1.03 5.20 -5.14
N ALA A 134 0.09 6.06 -5.55
CA ALA A 134 -1.17 6.29 -4.84
C ALA A 134 -2.06 5.03 -4.78
N LEU A 135 -2.06 4.21 -5.82
CA LEU A 135 -2.79 2.93 -5.85
C LEU A 135 -2.16 1.92 -4.88
N ILE A 136 -0.84 1.72 -4.95
CA ILE A 136 -0.13 0.78 -4.07
C ILE A 136 -0.29 1.21 -2.61
N SER A 137 -0.18 2.51 -2.33
CA SER A 137 -0.31 3.04 -0.98
C SER A 137 -1.74 2.90 -0.44
N SER A 138 -2.76 3.08 -1.30
CA SER A 138 -4.16 2.84 -0.93
C SER A 138 -4.43 1.35 -0.66
N LEU A 139 -3.83 0.45 -1.44
CA LEU A 139 -3.89 -0.99 -1.19
C LEU A 139 -3.21 -1.37 0.14
N CYS A 140 -2.09 -0.73 0.49
CA CYS A 140 -1.44 -0.91 1.79
C CYS A 140 -2.33 -0.41 2.94
N ALA A 141 -2.95 0.76 2.79
CA ALA A 141 -3.90 1.29 3.78
C ALA A 141 -5.12 0.37 3.96
N TYR A 142 -5.62 -0.21 2.87
CA TYR A 142 -6.68 -1.22 2.91
C TYR A 142 -6.23 -2.50 3.64
N GLY A 143 -5.04 -3.01 3.34
CA GLY A 143 -4.46 -4.16 4.05
C GLY A 143 -4.31 -3.90 5.54
N ALA A 144 -3.89 -2.68 5.92
CA ALA A 144 -3.80 -2.26 7.32
C ALA A 144 -5.19 -2.22 7.98
N ALA A 145 -6.19 -1.63 7.29
CA ALA A 145 -7.56 -1.60 7.77
C ALA A 145 -8.12 -3.01 7.99
N PHE A 146 -7.87 -3.92 7.06
CA PHE A 146 -8.31 -5.32 7.16
C PHE A 146 -7.66 -6.02 8.34
N GLY A 147 -6.33 -5.95 8.47
CA GLY A 147 -5.61 -6.57 9.59
C GLY A 147 -6.05 -6.04 10.96
N VAL A 148 -6.17 -4.71 11.10
CA VAL A 148 -6.68 -4.08 12.33
C VAL A 148 -8.15 -4.47 12.57
N GLY A 149 -8.97 -4.54 11.52
CA GLY A 149 -10.36 -4.99 11.61
C GLY A 149 -10.50 -6.42 12.10
N SER A 150 -9.64 -7.34 11.64
CA SER A 150 -9.59 -8.72 12.14
C SER A 150 -9.23 -8.76 13.64
N TRP A 151 -8.28 -7.93 14.08
CA TRP A 151 -7.96 -7.81 15.51
C TRP A 151 -9.08 -7.17 16.32
N THR A 152 -9.83 -6.22 15.76
CA THR A 152 -11.04 -5.67 16.38
C THR A 152 -12.06 -6.78 16.66
N LEU A 153 -12.32 -7.65 15.68
CA LEU A 153 -13.24 -8.79 15.85
C LEU A 153 -12.72 -9.77 16.91
N ALA A 154 -11.41 -10.05 16.94
CA ALA A 154 -10.81 -10.87 17.99
C ALA A 154 -10.93 -10.23 19.39
N ALA A 155 -10.80 -8.91 19.49
CA ALA A 155 -10.98 -8.16 20.74
C ALA A 155 -12.43 -8.18 21.23
N ILE A 156 -13.40 -8.08 20.31
CA ILE A 156 -14.83 -8.24 20.62
C ILE A 156 -15.10 -9.65 21.17
N ASN A 157 -14.54 -10.68 20.50
CA ASN A 157 -14.73 -12.07 20.92
C ASN A 157 -14.12 -12.36 22.31
N THR A 158 -13.04 -11.67 22.67
CA THR A 158 -12.40 -11.77 23.99
C THR A 158 -13.00 -10.79 25.03
N GLN A 159 -14.13 -10.16 24.73
CA GLN A 159 -14.84 -9.19 25.59
C GLN A 159 -13.98 -7.98 26.02
N ARG A 160 -12.93 -7.66 25.26
CA ARG A 160 -12.04 -6.50 25.52
C ARG A 160 -12.58 -5.25 24.84
N TRP A 161 -13.71 -4.74 25.33
CA TRP A 161 -14.48 -3.66 24.69
C TRP A 161 -13.69 -2.36 24.45
N MET A 162 -12.84 -1.93 25.40
CA MET A 162 -12.00 -0.74 25.20
C MET A 162 -11.02 -0.90 24.05
N LEU A 163 -10.40 -2.08 23.94
CA LEU A 163 -9.44 -2.38 22.89
C LEU A 163 -10.17 -2.50 21.53
N ALA A 164 -11.33 -3.17 21.52
CA ALA A 164 -12.19 -3.25 20.35
C ALA A 164 -12.65 -1.86 19.85
N ALA A 165 -13.05 -0.97 20.75
CA ALA A 165 -13.44 0.40 20.39
C ALA A 165 -12.25 1.17 19.79
N GLY A 166 -11.08 1.10 20.41
CA GLY A 166 -9.86 1.75 19.91
C GLY A 166 -9.44 1.24 18.52
N LEU A 167 -9.41 -0.08 18.34
CA LEU A 167 -9.09 -0.68 17.04
C LEU A 167 -10.18 -0.40 16.00
N GLY A 168 -11.45 -0.37 16.39
CA GLY A 168 -12.56 -0.05 15.49
C GLY A 168 -12.49 1.38 14.94
N VAL A 169 -12.18 2.37 15.80
CA VAL A 169 -11.91 3.76 15.37
C VAL A 169 -10.71 3.80 14.43
N LEU A 170 -9.64 3.06 14.75
CA LEU A 170 -8.45 2.99 13.91
C LEU A 170 -8.75 2.37 12.54
N THR A 171 -9.53 1.30 12.46
CA THR A 171 -10.00 0.70 11.19
C THR A 171 -10.80 1.71 10.38
N ALA A 172 -11.74 2.44 11.00
CA ALA A 172 -12.52 3.46 10.32
C ALA A 172 -11.65 4.59 9.75
N LEU A 173 -10.64 5.04 10.50
CA LEU A 173 -9.67 6.02 10.04
C LEU A 173 -8.86 5.52 8.83
N TYR A 174 -8.40 4.27 8.85
CA TYR A 174 -7.69 3.68 7.70
C TYR A 174 -8.59 3.54 6.47
N LEU A 175 -9.84 3.12 6.63
CA LEU A 175 -10.81 3.05 5.52
C LEU A 175 -11.08 4.44 4.93
N TRP A 176 -11.25 5.44 5.79
CA TRP A 176 -11.41 6.83 5.36
C TRP A 176 -10.19 7.34 4.57
N CYS A 177 -8.98 7.05 5.04
CA CYS A 177 -7.74 7.40 4.33
C CYS A 177 -7.63 6.67 2.99
N THR A 178 -8.00 5.39 2.96
CA THR A 178 -8.02 4.57 1.73
C THR A 178 -8.98 5.16 0.69
N GLN A 179 -10.19 5.52 1.12
CA GLN A 179 -11.19 6.13 0.24
C GLN A 179 -10.71 7.45 -0.34
N ARG A 180 -10.09 8.31 0.50
CA ARG A 180 -9.49 9.58 0.02
C ARG A 180 -8.31 9.35 -0.93
N GLY A 181 -7.45 8.37 -0.64
CA GLY A 181 -6.32 8.02 -1.51
C GLY A 181 -6.79 7.56 -2.90
N LEU A 182 -7.80 6.70 -2.96
CA LEU A 182 -8.41 6.23 -4.21
C LEU A 182 -9.06 7.38 -5.01
N LEU A 183 -9.77 8.29 -4.34
CA LEU A 183 -10.35 9.47 -4.98
C LEU A 183 -9.27 10.37 -5.60
N GLN A 184 -8.15 10.57 -4.89
CA GLN A 184 -7.03 11.35 -5.41
C GLN A 184 -6.35 10.65 -6.60
N ALA A 185 -6.13 9.34 -6.50
CA ALA A 185 -5.58 8.54 -7.60
C ALA A 185 -6.48 8.61 -8.84
N TYR A 186 -7.80 8.53 -8.65
CA TYR A 186 -8.79 8.65 -9.71
C TYR A 186 -8.76 10.03 -10.38
N HIS A 187 -8.76 11.12 -9.60
CA HIS A 187 -8.66 12.47 -10.16
C HIS A 187 -7.34 12.70 -10.91
N GLN A 188 -6.21 12.20 -10.39
CA GLN A 188 -4.92 12.28 -11.09
C GLN A 188 -4.97 11.53 -12.41
N TRP A 189 -5.51 10.31 -12.42
CA TRP A 189 -5.65 9.52 -13.63
C TRP A 189 -6.55 10.19 -14.67
N GLN A 190 -7.67 10.80 -14.25
CA GLN A 190 -8.56 11.54 -15.13
C GLN A 190 -7.87 12.78 -15.73
N HIS A 191 -7.09 13.51 -14.93
CA HIS A 191 -6.26 14.62 -15.44
C HIS A 191 -5.17 14.17 -16.40
N GLU A 192 -4.55 13.02 -16.17
CA GLU A 192 -3.54 12.45 -17.07
C GLU A 192 -4.15 12.02 -18.41
N LEU A 193 -5.35 11.45 -18.40
CA LEU A 193 -6.08 11.10 -19.64
C LEU A 193 -6.49 12.34 -20.42
N SER A 194 -6.96 13.39 -19.75
CA SER A 194 -7.41 14.63 -20.40
C SER A 194 -6.28 15.47 -20.99
N ASN A 195 -5.04 15.32 -20.50
CA ASN A 195 -3.87 16.09 -20.94
C ASN A 195 -2.97 15.34 -21.93
N ARG A 196 -3.36 14.14 -22.38
CA ARG A 196 -2.66 13.45 -23.47
C ARG A 196 -3.10 14.06 -24.81
N PRO A 197 -2.15 14.57 -25.63
CA PRO A 197 -2.45 15.12 -26.95
C PRO A 197 -3.00 14.06 -27.91
#